data_AF-E6WME9-F1
#
_entry.id   AF-E6WME9-F1
#
_cell.length_a   1.000
_cell.length_b   1.000
_cell.length_c   1.000
_cell.angle_alpha   90.00
_cell.angle_beta   90.00
_cell.angle_gamma   90.00
#
_symmetry.space_group_name_H-M   'P 1'
#
loop_
_entity.id
_entity.type
_entity.pdbx_description
1 polymer ?
#
loop_
_entity_poly.entity_id
_entity_poly.type
_entity_poly.pdbx_seq_one_letter_code
_entity_poly.pdbx_strand_id
1 'polypeptide(L)'
;MVSRLFSLAVEMTFREWLIHVAMITVSLLILWRVGSNVREILHLRRLGMKRGSYYACRIWGARLIPVYVLLVVEIAVVLVVGLLTVLKLRDVTYW
;
A
#
# COMPACT_ATOMS: atom_id res chain seq x y z
N MET A 1 20.68 -9.56 22.22
CA MET A 1 20.00 -8.92 21.07
C MET A 1 18.56 -8.56 21.42
N VAL A 2 17.77 -9.49 21.96
CA VAL A 2 16.41 -9.24 22.49
C VAL A 2 16.40 -8.20 23.63
N SER A 3 17.40 -8.21 24.51
CA SER A 3 17.54 -7.24 25.61
C SER A 3 17.77 -5.79 25.15
N ARG A 4 18.41 -5.58 23.99
CA ARG A 4 18.58 -4.23 23.39
C ARG A 4 17.31 -3.75 22.69
N LEU A 5 16.53 -4.66 22.10
CA LEU A 5 15.20 -4.33 21.57
C LEU A 5 14.25 -3.94 22.71
N PHE A 6 14.34 -4.62 23.85
CA PHE A 6 13.59 -4.26 25.05
C PHE A 6 14.06 -2.93 25.65
N SER A 7 15.38 -2.66 25.72
CA SER A 7 15.87 -1.38 26.27
C SER A 7 15.50 -0.17 25.40
N LEU A 8 15.51 -0.32 24.07
CA LEU A 8 15.03 0.72 23.14
C LEU A 8 13.52 0.98 23.27
N ALA A 9 12.73 -0.05 23.61
CA ALA A 9 11.31 0.09 23.85
C ALA A 9 10.98 0.71 25.22
N VAL A 10 11.90 0.61 26.20
CA VAL A 10 11.68 1.06 27.59
C VAL A 10 11.89 2.57 27.78
N GLU A 11 12.62 3.24 26.88
CA GLU A 11 12.77 4.71 26.89
C GLU A 11 11.75 5.44 26.00
N MET A 12 10.95 4.70 25.25
CA MET A 12 10.00 5.24 24.28
C MET A 12 8.67 5.54 24.98
N THR A 13 8.17 6.77 24.84
CA THR A 13 6.86 7.11 25.38
C THR A 13 5.77 6.29 24.68
N PHE A 14 4.69 5.93 25.39
CA PHE A 14 3.57 5.17 24.81
C PHE A 14 3.01 5.83 23.52
N ARG A 15 3.02 7.17 23.46
CA ARG A 15 2.68 7.96 22.27
C ARG A 15 3.60 7.65 21.09
N GLU A 16 4.92 7.68 21.29
CA GLU A 16 5.89 7.41 20.22
C GLU A 16 5.78 5.97 19.72
N TRP A 17 5.60 5.01 20.63
CA TRP A 17 5.36 3.62 20.28
C TRP A 17 4.12 3.46 19.38
N LEU A 18 3.00 4.09 19.76
CA LEU A 18 1.78 4.10 18.94
C LEU A 18 2.01 4.71 17.56
N ILE A 19 2.75 5.82 17.46
CA ILE A 19 3.05 6.46 16.17
C ILE A 19 3.89 5.53 15.29
N HIS A 20 4.87 4.83 15.87
CA HIS A 20 5.70 3.87 15.13
C HIS A 20 4.89 2.68 14.63
N VAL A 21 4.02 2.12 15.48
CA VAL A 21 3.08 1.07 15.07
C VAL A 21 2.21 1.56 13.92
N ALA A 22 1.65 2.77 14.01
CA ALA A 22 0.83 3.36 12.95
C ALA A 22 1.60 3.52 11.63
N MET A 23 2.85 4.03 11.67
CA MET A 23 3.70 4.17 10.48
C MET A 23 3.98 2.81 9.81
N ILE A 24 4.27 1.78 10.61
CA ILE A 24 4.51 0.42 10.11
C ILE A 24 3.24 -0.13 9.48
N THR A 25 2.09 -0.02 10.16
CA THR A 25 0.80 -0.50 9.65
C THR A 25 0.43 0.18 8.34
N VAL A 26 0.53 1.52 8.26
CA VAL A 26 0.26 2.26 7.02
C VAL A 26 1.19 1.81 5.90
N SER A 27 2.48 1.62 6.18
CA SER A 27 3.46 1.16 5.20
C SER A 27 3.15 -0.24 4.67
N LEU A 28 2.74 -1.16 5.55
CA LEU A 28 2.33 -2.51 5.16
C LEU A 28 1.06 -2.51 4.31
N LEU A 29 0.08 -1.66 4.65
CA LEU A 29 -1.15 -1.51 3.86
C LEU A 29 -0.87 -0.95 2.47
N ILE A 30 -0.01 0.06 2.35
CA ILE A 30 0.44 0.60 1.06
C ILE A 30 1.09 -0.50 0.23
N LEU A 31 2.06 -1.22 0.81
CA LEU A 31 2.79 -2.28 0.12
C LEU A 31 1.86 -3.38 -0.35
N TRP A 32 0.94 -3.82 0.51
CA TRP A 32 -0.06 -4.84 0.18
C TRP A 32 -0.94 -4.39 -0.98
N ARG A 33 -1.45 -3.15 -0.95
CA ARG A 33 -2.39 -2.66 -1.97
C ARG A 33 -1.69 -2.42 -3.30
N VAL A 34 -0.53 -1.77 -3.29
CA VAL A 34 0.29 -1.54 -4.50
C VAL A 34 0.73 -2.88 -5.09
N GLY A 35 1.23 -3.80 -4.26
CA GLY A 35 1.63 -5.13 -4.71
C GLY A 35 0.49 -5.93 -5.34
N SER A 36 -0.72 -5.85 -4.76
CA SER A 36 -1.92 -6.49 -5.30
C SER A 36 -2.30 -5.92 -6.67
N ASN A 37 -2.32 -4.60 -6.81
CA ASN A 37 -2.66 -3.94 -8.07
C ASN A 37 -1.60 -4.20 -9.15
N VAL A 38 -0.31 -4.20 -8.79
CA VAL A 38 0.78 -4.56 -9.72
C VAL A 38 0.64 -6.01 -10.17
N ARG A 39 0.33 -6.94 -9.25
CA ARG A 39 0.08 -8.35 -9.60
C ARG A 39 -1.09 -8.48 -10.58
N GLU A 40 -2.16 -7.73 -10.37
CA GLU A 40 -3.32 -7.72 -11.28
C GLU A 40 -2.97 -7.19 -12.67
N ILE A 41 -2.22 -6.08 -12.74
CA ILE A 41 -1.71 -5.52 -14.01
C ILE A 41 -0.85 -6.57 -14.74
N LEU A 42 0.05 -7.24 -14.04
CA LEU A 42 0.89 -8.29 -14.63
C LEU A 42 0.06 -9.50 -15.08
N HIS A 43 -0.98 -9.88 -14.33
CA HIS A 43 -1.89 -10.96 -14.70
C HIS A 43 -2.65 -10.64 -15.98
N LEU A 44 -3.27 -9.46 -16.06
CA LEU A 44 -3.96 -8.97 -17.24
C LEU A 44 -3.02 -8.88 -18.46
N ARG A 45 -1.76 -8.47 -18.25
CA ARG A 45 -0.76 -8.38 -19.32
C ARG A 45 -0.38 -9.75 -19.85
N ARG A 46 -0.23 -10.74 -18.97
CA ARG A 46 0.10 -12.13 -19.34
C ARG A 46 -1.04 -12.84 -20.06
N LEU A 47 -2.30 -12.50 -19.75
CA LEU A 47 -3.47 -13.07 -20.44
C LEU A 47 -3.59 -12.62 -21.91
N GLY A 48 -3.01 -11.47 -22.27
CA GLY A 48 -3.16 -10.87 -23.59
C GLY A 48 -4.56 -10.30 -23.85
N MET A 49 -4.76 -9.62 -24.98
CA MET A 49 -5.98 -8.82 -25.24
C MET A 49 -7.29 -9.63 -25.17
N LYS A 50 -7.36 -10.80 -25.79
CA LYS A 50 -8.63 -11.58 -25.84
C LYS A 50 -9.02 -12.14 -24.48
N ARG A 51 -8.11 -12.85 -23.80
CA ARG A 51 -8.40 -13.45 -22.48
C ARG A 51 -8.47 -12.39 -21.38
N GLY A 52 -7.63 -11.35 -21.45
CA GLY A 52 -7.66 -10.22 -20.53
C GLY A 52 -8.97 -9.43 -20.61
N SER A 53 -9.50 -9.19 -21.82
CA SER A 53 -10.80 -8.51 -21.98
C SER A 53 -11.96 -9.33 -21.43
N TYR A 54 -11.98 -10.65 -21.67
CA TYR A 54 -12.99 -11.53 -21.07
C TYR A 54 -12.90 -11.55 -19.54
N TYR A 55 -11.69 -11.70 -19.00
CA TYR A 55 -11.45 -11.65 -17.55
C TYR A 55 -11.89 -10.32 -16.94
N ALA A 56 -11.51 -9.18 -17.55
CA ALA A 56 -11.88 -7.85 -17.09
C ALA A 56 -13.41 -7.67 -17.08
N CYS A 57 -14.10 -8.12 -18.13
CA CYS A 57 -15.55 -8.05 -18.18
C CYS A 57 -16.20 -8.92 -17.09
N ARG A 58 -15.66 -10.13 -16.86
CA ARG A 58 -16.22 -11.10 -15.90
C ARG A 58 -15.97 -10.72 -14.44
N ILE A 59 -14.75 -10.31 -14.11
CA ILE A 59 -14.32 -10.05 -12.73
C ILE A 59 -14.57 -8.60 -12.32
N TRP A 60 -14.29 -7.68 -13.24
CA TRP A 60 -14.37 -6.24 -12.98
C TRP A 60 -15.65 -5.61 -13.54
N GLY A 61 -16.45 -6.33 -14.34
CA GLY A 61 -17.64 -5.77 -14.98
C GLY A 61 -17.33 -4.69 -16.03
N ALA A 62 -16.07 -4.54 -16.45
CA ALA A 62 -15.60 -3.42 -17.24
C ALA A 62 -14.68 -3.85 -18.38
N ARG A 63 -14.49 -2.96 -19.37
CA ARG A 63 -13.53 -3.17 -20.45
C ARG A 63 -12.10 -3.16 -19.90
N LEU A 64 -11.21 -3.88 -20.58
CA LEU A 64 -9.81 -4.04 -20.17
C LEU A 64 -9.07 -2.71 -19.93
N ILE A 65 -9.25 -1.74 -20.82
CA ILE A 65 -8.54 -0.44 -20.74
C ILE A 65 -8.94 0.35 -19.48
N PRO A 66 -10.24 0.58 -19.19
CA PRO A 66 -10.68 1.18 -17.93
C PRO A 66 -10.13 0.49 -16.69
N VAL A 67 -10.05 -0.84 -16.66
CA VAL A 67 -9.49 -1.60 -15.53
C VAL A 67 -8.01 -1.28 -15.34
N TYR A 68 -7.22 -1.23 -16.42
CA TYR A 68 -5.82 -0.81 -16.32
C TYR A 68 -5.67 0.61 -15.79
N VAL A 69 -6.46 1.56 -16.30
CA VAL A 69 -6.41 2.95 -15.84
C VAL A 69 -6.78 3.03 -14.36
N LEU A 70 -7.84 2.34 -13.93
CA LEU A 70 -8.26 2.29 -12.55
C LEU A 70 -7.15 1.75 -11.63
N LEU A 71 -6.51 0.63 -11.98
CA LEU A 71 -5.43 0.04 -11.19
C LEU A 71 -4.23 0.99 -11.05
N VAL A 72 -3.86 1.69 -12.13
CA VAL A 72 -2.76 2.67 -12.13
C VAL A 72 -3.12 3.89 -11.29
N VAL A 73 -4.33 4.44 -11.45
CA VAL A 73 -4.81 5.59 -10.66
C VAL A 73 -4.86 5.23 -9.18
N GLU A 74 -5.37 4.05 -8.85
CA GLU A 74 -5.41 3.60 -7.46
C GLU A 74 -4.02 3.46 -6.85
N ILE A 75 -3.04 2.90 -7.58
CA ILE A 75 -1.64 2.87 -7.13
C ILE A 75 -1.13 4.28 -6.84
N ALA A 76 -1.35 5.23 -7.75
CA ALA A 76 -0.91 6.61 -7.58
C ALA A 76 -1.56 7.26 -6.34
N VAL A 77 -2.88 7.10 -6.17
CA VAL A 77 -3.61 7.63 -5.02
C VAL A 77 -3.12 7.03 -3.71
N VAL A 78 -2.96 5.71 -3.64
CA VAL A 78 -2.48 5.01 -2.44
C VAL A 78 -1.07 5.46 -2.08
N LEU A 79 -0.18 5.63 -3.06
CA LEU A 79 1.18 6.13 -2.82
C LEU A 79 1.17 7.58 -2.32
N VAL A 80 0.39 8.46 -2.93
CA VAL A 80 0.31 9.88 -2.53
C VAL A 80 -0.28 10.01 -1.13
N VAL A 81 -1.46 9.44 -0.88
CA VAL A 81 -2.14 9.51 0.42
C VAL A 81 -1.31 8.82 1.49
N GLY A 82 -0.74 7.66 1.16
CA GLY A 82 0.13 6.91 2.05
C GLY A 82 1.38 7.68 2.47
N LEU A 83 2.07 8.29 1.49
CA LEU A 83 3.24 9.12 1.75
C LEU A 83 2.87 10.33 2.62
N LEU A 84 1.79 11.04 2.30
CA LEU A 84 1.32 12.18 3.10
C LEU A 84 0.99 11.75 4.54
N THR A 85 0.39 10.58 4.73
CA THR A 85 0.07 10.05 6.06
C THR A 85 1.33 9.75 6.85
N VAL A 86 2.32 9.08 6.24
CA VAL A 86 3.60 8.78 6.90
C VAL A 86 4.35 10.07 7.23
N LEU A 87 4.38 11.06 6.33
CA LEU A 87 4.99 12.36 6.58
C LEU A 87 4.31 13.08 7.74
N LYS A 88 2.98 13.05 7.84
CA LYS A 88 2.27 13.64 8.97
C LYS A 88 2.52 12.93 10.30
N LEU A 89 2.57 11.60 10.30
CA LEU A 89 2.95 10.84 11.49
C LEU A 89 4.39 11.14 11.92
N ARG A 90 5.29 11.33 10.95
CA ARG A 90 6.67 11.74 11.19
C ARG A 90 6.74 13.14 11.80
N ASP A 91 6.06 14.13 11.23
CA ASP A 91 5.99 15.50 11.78
C ASP A 91 5.54 15.47 13.25
N VAL A 92 4.51 14.70 13.58
CA VAL A 92 4.00 14.55 14.96
C VAL A 92 5.02 13.90 15.91
N THR A 93 6.02 13.17 15.40
CA THR A 93 7.05 12.51 16.21
C THR A 93 8.17 13.46 16.63
N TYR A 94 8.47 14.50 15.82
CA TYR A 94 9.60 15.41 16.04
C TYR A 94 9.22 16.77 16.64
N TRP A 95 7.98 16.92 17.11
CA TRP A 95 7.48 18.03 17.93
C TRP A 95 7.08 17.50 19.33
#